data_AF-A0A8S2EU28-F1
#
_entry.id   AF-A0A8S2EU28-F1
#
_cell.length_a   1.000
_cell.length_b   1.000
_cell.length_c   1.000
_cell.angle_alpha   90.00
_cell.angle_beta   90.00
_cell.angle_gamma   90.00
#
_symmetry.space_group_name_H-M   'P 1'
#
loop_
_entity.id
_entity.type
_entity.pdbx_description
1 polymer ?
#
loop_
_entity_poly.entity_id
_entity_poly.type
_entity_poly.pdbx_seq_one_letter_code
_entity_poly.pdbx_strand_id
1 'polypeptide(L)'
;MAFMQTTGYDIKATGLTVNVPNNDVARCMYYLSCVCNIIECDDDDIKRYCNYQNYWKLSDEEDKLVFVLCARLKPSLFDDKCMFQSDALCGDSANEFYEIGQVRNQVFAVSSVLIAGRTRRVNKIMTYKLSWMKKNYYDPMMRLANRFNPPSRVTVTYRDSDCIIA
;
A
#
# COMPACT_ATOMS: atom_id res chain seq x y z
N MET A 1 -3.14 -15.20 -27.31
CA MET A 1 -1.91 -15.23 -26.49
C MET A 1 -1.01 -14.11 -26.96
N ALA A 2 -0.81 -13.07 -26.17
CA ALA A 2 0.05 -11.96 -26.54
C ALA A 2 1.48 -12.27 -26.08
N PHE A 3 2.40 -12.42 -27.02
CA PHE A 3 3.84 -12.50 -26.76
C PHE A 3 4.37 -11.07 -26.63
N MET A 4 4.91 -10.71 -25.47
CA MET A 4 5.63 -9.45 -25.29
C MET A 4 7.04 -9.60 -25.87
N GLN A 5 7.33 -8.88 -26.95
CA GLN A 5 8.69 -8.69 -27.46
C GLN A 5 9.44 -7.69 -26.56
N THR A 6 10.60 -8.09 -26.07
CA THR A 6 11.52 -7.27 -25.29
C THR A 6 12.35 -6.41 -26.24
N THR A 7 11.87 -5.20 -26.56
CA THR A 7 12.70 -4.16 -27.18
C THR A 7 13.58 -3.53 -26.10
N GLY A 8 14.90 -3.63 -26.28
CA GLY A 8 15.94 -3.16 -25.37
C GLY A 8 16.01 -1.64 -25.24
N TYR A 9 15.05 -1.06 -24.53
CA TYR A 9 15.21 0.25 -23.91
C TYR A 9 15.76 0.04 -22.51
N ASP A 10 16.83 0.76 -22.19
CA ASP A 10 17.53 0.73 -20.91
C ASP A 10 16.61 1.35 -19.83
N ILE A 11 15.71 0.53 -19.28
CA ILE A 11 14.81 0.95 -18.20
C ILE A 11 15.65 1.10 -16.95
N LYS A 12 15.81 2.32 -16.46
CA LYS A 12 16.59 2.61 -15.27
C LYS A 12 15.73 2.36 -14.04
N ALA A 13 16.03 1.29 -13.33
CA ALA A 13 15.55 1.07 -11.97
C ALA A 13 16.03 2.22 -11.06
N THR A 14 15.14 2.72 -10.21
CA THR A 14 15.41 3.84 -9.27
C THR A 14 15.10 3.50 -7.82
N GLY A 15 14.67 2.27 -7.56
CA GLY A 15 14.35 1.75 -6.25
C GLY A 15 15.58 1.60 -5.37
N LEU A 16 15.30 1.54 -4.07
CA LEU A 16 16.30 1.39 -3.03
C LEU A 16 15.90 0.20 -2.16
N THR A 17 16.89 -0.59 -1.76
CA THR A 17 16.69 -1.60 -0.71
C THR A 17 16.55 -0.89 0.62
N VAL A 18 15.43 -1.14 1.31
CA VAL A 18 15.15 -0.52 2.61
C VAL A 18 14.73 -1.58 3.63
N ASN A 19 15.09 -1.34 4.89
CA ASN A 19 14.62 -2.15 6.00
C ASN A 19 13.37 -1.49 6.62
N VAL A 20 12.23 -2.15 6.53
CA VAL A 20 10.96 -1.67 7.09
C VAL A 20 10.76 -2.31 8.47
N PRO A 21 10.52 -1.54 9.54
CA PRO A 21 10.25 -2.10 10.86
C PRO A 21 9.12 -3.14 10.85
N ASN A 22 9.24 -4.15 11.71
CA ASN A 22 8.22 -5.19 11.85
C ASN A 22 7.01 -4.70 12.69
N ASN A 23 6.33 -3.68 12.20
CA ASN A 23 5.16 -3.06 12.82
C ASN A 23 4.13 -2.73 11.74
N ASP A 24 2.83 -2.92 12.05
CA ASP A 24 1.76 -2.76 11.06
C ASP A 24 1.61 -1.31 10.59
N VAL A 25 1.72 -0.34 11.50
CA VAL A 25 1.68 1.08 11.18
C VAL A 25 2.90 1.46 10.34
N ALA A 26 4.09 1.03 10.73
CA ALA A 26 5.32 1.29 9.96
C ALA A 26 5.23 0.76 8.53
N ARG A 27 4.65 -0.43 8.34
CA ARG A 27 4.44 -1.03 7.01
C ARG A 27 3.43 -0.23 6.18
N CYS A 28 2.32 0.20 6.78
CA CYS A 28 1.36 1.10 6.14
C CYS A 28 1.98 2.46 5.77
N MET A 29 2.78 3.06 6.65
CA MET A 29 3.53 4.29 6.35
C MET A 29 4.52 4.10 5.20
N TYR A 30 5.19 2.94 5.14
CA TYR A 30 6.07 2.62 4.03
C TYR A 30 5.31 2.47 2.71
N TYR A 31 4.12 1.86 2.74
CA TYR A 31 3.21 1.84 1.59
C TYR A 31 2.84 3.26 1.13
N LEU A 32 2.46 4.15 2.05
CA LEU A 32 2.16 5.56 1.73
C LEU A 32 3.37 6.28 1.13
N SER A 33 4.58 6.03 1.65
CA SER A 33 5.82 6.57 1.09
C SER A 33 6.04 6.10 -0.35
N CYS A 34 5.70 4.85 -0.68
CA CYS A 34 5.80 4.34 -2.04
C CYS A 34 4.78 5.03 -2.95
N VAL A 35 3.53 5.18 -2.51
CA VAL A 35 2.50 5.91 -3.26
C VAL A 35 2.92 7.36 -3.51
N CYS A 36 3.45 8.07 -2.50
CA CYS A 36 3.93 9.45 -2.66
C CYS A 36 5.16 9.58 -3.56
N ASN A 37 5.90 8.49 -3.83
CA ASN A 37 6.98 8.48 -4.82
C ASN A 37 6.43 8.24 -6.24
N ILE A 38 5.27 7.61 -6.37
CA ILE A 38 4.58 7.35 -7.65
C ILE A 38 3.82 8.59 -8.11
N ILE A 39 3.05 9.22 -7.21
CA ILE A 39 2.20 10.37 -7.53
C ILE A 39 2.68 11.65 -6.86
N GLU A 40 2.31 12.79 -7.45
CA GLU A 40 2.50 14.09 -6.83
C GLU A 40 1.59 14.25 -5.61
N CYS A 41 2.19 14.09 -4.42
CA CYS A 41 1.56 14.29 -3.12
C CYS A 41 2.00 15.63 -2.51
N ASP A 42 1.30 16.70 -2.87
CA ASP A 42 1.53 18.05 -2.32
C ASP A 42 0.89 18.29 -0.95
N ASP A 43 0.15 17.31 -0.42
CA ASP A 43 -0.41 17.43 0.93
C ASP A 43 0.70 17.21 1.95
N ASP A 44 1.20 18.29 2.54
CA ASP A 44 2.21 18.27 3.61
C ASP A 44 1.77 17.40 4.79
N ASP A 45 0.46 17.27 5.00
CA ASP A 45 -0.13 16.36 5.98
C ASP A 45 0.22 14.88 5.72
N ILE A 46 0.32 14.45 4.46
CA ILE A 46 0.64 13.06 4.11
C ILE A 46 2.13 12.76 4.33
N LYS A 47 3.02 13.74 4.10
CA LYS A 47 4.48 13.55 4.22
C LYS A 47 4.89 13.08 5.63
N ARG A 48 4.22 13.58 6.67
CA ARG A 48 4.45 13.12 8.06
C ARG A 48 4.24 11.62 8.21
N TYR A 49 3.24 11.07 7.53
CA TYR A 49 2.87 9.67 7.56
C TYR A 49 3.66 8.78 6.58
N CYS A 50 4.64 9.34 5.86
CA CYS A 50 5.55 8.59 5.00
C CYS A 50 6.87 8.22 5.71
N ASN A 51 7.15 8.80 6.89
CA ASN A 51 8.40 8.53 7.62
C ASN A 51 8.28 7.28 8.51
N TYR A 52 8.23 6.12 7.87
CA TYR A 52 8.01 4.82 8.52
C TYR A 52 9.09 4.41 9.55
N GLN A 53 10.30 4.97 9.47
CA GLN A 53 11.35 4.73 10.47
C GLN A 53 11.04 5.37 11.83
N ASN A 54 10.16 6.38 11.85
CA ASN A 54 9.76 7.12 13.03
C ASN A 54 8.33 6.80 13.48
N TYR A 55 7.80 5.62 13.12
CA TYR A 55 6.43 5.22 13.46
C TYR A 55 6.12 5.31 14.97
N TRP A 56 7.13 5.06 15.82
CA TRP A 56 7.02 5.12 17.29
C TRP A 56 6.75 6.52 17.84
N LYS A 57 6.84 7.56 17.00
CA LYS A 57 6.50 8.95 17.36
C LYS A 57 5.01 9.28 17.17
N LEU A 58 4.24 8.39 16.56
CA LEU A 58 2.82 8.62 16.31
C LEU A 58 1.97 8.34 17.56
N SER A 59 0.93 9.15 17.78
CA SER A 59 -0.12 8.84 18.76
C SER A 59 -1.07 7.75 18.25
N ASP A 60 -1.92 7.21 19.13
CA ASP A 60 -2.96 6.24 18.75
C ASP A 60 -3.98 6.83 17.77
N GLU A 61 -4.25 8.14 17.82
CA GLU A 61 -5.07 8.84 16.83
C GLU A 61 -4.36 8.95 15.50
N GLU A 62 -3.06 9.24 15.50
CA GLU A 62 -2.24 9.29 14.29
C GLU A 62 -2.13 7.90 13.62
N ASP A 63 -2.05 6.83 14.41
CA ASP A 63 -2.13 5.44 13.93
C ASP A 63 -3.42 5.18 13.14
N LYS A 64 -4.57 5.66 13.66
CA LYS A 64 -5.86 5.56 12.96
C LYS A 64 -5.89 6.39 11.68
N LEU A 65 -5.27 7.57 11.69
CA LEU A 65 -5.15 8.40 10.49
C LEU A 65 -4.33 7.71 9.40
N VAL A 66 -3.20 7.06 9.75
CA VAL A 66 -2.42 6.25 8.79
C VAL A 66 -3.30 5.17 8.14
N PHE A 67 -4.10 4.47 8.93
CA PHE A 67 -5.03 3.45 8.42
C PHE A 67 -6.09 4.04 7.48
N VAL A 68 -6.71 5.16 7.84
CA VAL A 68 -7.70 5.85 6.98
C VAL A 68 -7.06 6.34 5.68
N LEU A 69 -5.84 6.88 5.74
CA LEU A 69 -5.10 7.30 4.55
C LEU A 69 -4.78 6.13 3.62
N CYS A 70 -4.33 5.00 4.17
CA CYS A 70 -4.10 3.77 3.39
C CYS A 70 -5.39 3.25 2.74
N ALA A 71 -6.52 3.29 3.46
CA ALA A 71 -7.81 2.88 2.91
C ALA A 71 -8.29 3.80 1.77
N ARG A 72 -8.03 5.11 1.88
CA ARG A 72 -8.32 6.09 0.81
C ARG A 72 -7.41 5.91 -0.41
N LEU A 73 -6.14 5.58 -0.18
CA LEU A 73 -5.14 5.34 -1.21
C LEU A 73 -4.94 3.84 -1.42
N LYS A 74 -6.03 3.08 -1.62
CA LYS A 74 -5.93 1.63 -1.81
C LYS A 74 -5.23 1.24 -3.13
N PRO A 75 -4.54 0.08 -3.21
CA PRO A 75 -3.85 -0.39 -4.40
C PRO A 75 -4.71 -0.40 -5.66
N SER A 76 -6.00 -0.76 -5.55
CA SER A 76 -6.92 -0.84 -6.68
C SER A 76 -7.17 0.49 -7.41
N LEU A 77 -6.76 1.63 -6.83
CA LEU A 77 -6.80 2.92 -7.51
C LEU A 77 -5.67 3.06 -8.54
N PHE A 78 -4.55 2.38 -8.29
CA PHE A 78 -3.28 2.48 -8.99
C PHE A 78 -2.94 1.26 -9.84
N ASP A 79 -3.53 0.10 -9.51
CA ASP A 79 -3.35 -1.15 -10.25
C ASP A 79 -3.64 -0.93 -11.74
N ASP A 80 -2.76 -1.51 -12.57
CA ASP A 80 -2.76 -1.43 -14.03
C ASP A 80 -2.67 -0.01 -14.61
N LYS A 81 -2.36 0.99 -13.77
CA LYS A 81 -2.20 2.39 -14.17
C LYS A 81 -0.80 2.91 -13.89
N CYS A 82 -0.32 2.71 -12.67
CA CYS A 82 1.01 3.12 -12.22
C CYS A 82 1.63 2.16 -11.20
N MET A 83 0.86 1.20 -10.69
CA MET A 83 1.35 0.06 -9.93
C MET A 83 1.06 -1.22 -10.71
N PHE A 84 2.08 -2.06 -10.90
CA PHE A 84 1.96 -3.28 -11.70
C PHE A 84 2.55 -4.47 -10.96
N GLN A 85 1.75 -5.53 -10.82
CA GLN A 85 2.28 -6.79 -10.30
C GLN A 85 3.16 -7.44 -11.36
N SER A 86 4.48 -7.57 -11.13
CA SER A 86 5.40 -8.21 -12.07
C SER A 86 6.70 -8.64 -11.40
N ASP A 87 6.87 -9.95 -11.21
CA ASP A 87 8.09 -10.53 -10.68
C ASP A 87 9.28 -10.34 -11.63
N ALA A 88 9.03 -10.40 -12.95
CA ALA A 88 10.06 -10.23 -13.98
C ALA A 88 10.66 -8.82 -13.97
N LEU A 89 9.82 -7.78 -13.82
CA LEU A 89 10.31 -6.41 -13.72
C LEU A 89 10.97 -6.17 -12.36
N CYS A 90 10.43 -6.74 -11.27
CA CYS A 90 11.06 -6.57 -9.95
C CYS A 90 12.46 -7.20 -9.84
N GLY A 91 12.80 -8.21 -10.66
CA GLY A 91 14.07 -8.91 -10.58
C GLY A 91 14.31 -9.48 -9.18
N ASP A 92 15.44 -9.15 -8.56
CA ASP A 92 15.79 -9.59 -7.20
C ASP A 92 15.10 -8.75 -6.10
N SER A 93 14.57 -7.58 -6.45
CA SER A 93 13.85 -6.70 -5.52
C SER A 93 12.45 -7.24 -5.19
N ALA A 94 11.91 -6.84 -4.04
CA ALA A 94 10.51 -7.11 -3.68
C ALA A 94 9.53 -6.16 -4.40
N ASN A 95 10.02 -4.96 -4.72
CA ASN A 95 9.37 -3.96 -5.55
C ASN A 95 10.44 -3.10 -6.23
N GLU A 96 10.09 -2.45 -7.33
CA GLU A 96 11.00 -1.58 -8.08
C GLU A 96 10.27 -0.35 -8.62
N PHE A 97 11.01 0.74 -8.88
CA PHE A 97 10.47 1.99 -9.40
C PHE A 97 11.15 2.39 -10.71
N TYR A 98 10.36 2.94 -11.64
CA TYR A 98 10.85 3.38 -12.95
C TYR A 98 10.27 4.74 -13.34
N GLU A 99 11.04 5.51 -14.08
CA GLU A 99 10.59 6.77 -14.67
C GLU A 99 9.61 6.50 -15.84
N ILE A 100 8.49 7.21 -15.89
CA ILE A 100 7.41 6.98 -16.89
C ILE A 100 7.95 7.02 -18.33
N GLY A 101 8.88 7.93 -18.62
CA GLY A 101 9.47 8.08 -19.95
C GLY A 101 10.17 6.82 -20.47
N GLN A 102 10.62 5.93 -19.57
CA GLN A 102 11.41 4.75 -19.92
C GLN A 102 10.55 3.50 -20.16
N VAL A 103 9.30 3.48 -19.70
CA VAL A 103 8.47 2.26 -19.67
C VAL A 103 7.32 2.27 -20.68
N ARG A 104 7.17 3.35 -21.46
CA ARG A 104 6.08 3.54 -22.44
C ARG A 104 5.90 2.39 -23.44
N ASN A 105 6.95 1.59 -23.69
CA ASN A 105 6.90 0.47 -24.63
C ASN A 105 6.61 -0.89 -23.98
N GLN A 106 6.64 -1.00 -22.65
CA GLN A 106 6.46 -2.27 -21.93
C GLN A 106 5.19 -2.29 -21.06
N VAL A 107 4.70 -1.13 -20.64
CA VAL A 107 3.54 -1.00 -19.77
C VAL A 107 2.72 0.25 -20.14
N PHE A 108 1.39 0.13 -20.17
CA PHE A 108 0.47 1.27 -20.39
C PHE A 108 0.35 2.14 -19.12
N ALA A 109 1.43 2.83 -18.79
CA ALA A 109 1.45 3.76 -17.66
C ALA A 109 0.63 5.02 -17.97
N VAL A 110 -0.29 5.39 -17.07
CA VAL A 110 -1.03 6.66 -17.17
C VAL A 110 -0.19 7.82 -16.64
N SER A 111 -0.33 9.01 -17.21
CA SER A 111 0.35 10.22 -16.74
C SER A 111 -0.35 10.89 -15.55
N SER A 112 -1.59 10.50 -15.25
CA SER A 112 -2.36 11.01 -14.10
C SER A 112 -3.41 10.01 -13.59
N VAL A 113 -3.77 10.15 -12.32
CA VAL A 113 -4.82 9.34 -11.66
C VAL A 113 -5.80 10.23 -10.90
N LEU A 114 -7.10 9.90 -10.95
CA LEU A 114 -8.14 10.61 -10.20
C LEU A 114 -8.26 10.00 -8.79
N ILE A 115 -7.96 10.79 -7.77
CA ILE A 115 -8.02 10.38 -6.37
C ILE A 115 -8.84 11.42 -5.61
N ALA A 116 -9.92 10.99 -4.96
CA ALA A 116 -10.79 11.86 -4.16
C ALA A 116 -11.22 13.15 -4.91
N GLY A 117 -11.54 13.04 -6.21
CA GLY A 117 -11.96 14.17 -7.04
C GLY A 117 -10.83 15.08 -7.52
N ARG A 118 -9.57 14.79 -7.19
CA ARG A 118 -8.39 15.53 -7.67
C ARG A 118 -7.56 14.67 -8.63
N THR A 119 -7.21 15.23 -9.77
CA THR A 119 -6.26 14.61 -10.70
C THR A 119 -4.86 14.81 -10.14
N ARG A 120 -4.14 13.71 -9.88
CA ARG A 120 -2.75 13.71 -9.43
C ARG A 120 -1.85 13.28 -10.57
N ARG A 121 -0.75 13.99 -10.79
CA ARG A 121 0.26 13.60 -11.77
C ARG A 121 0.98 12.34 -11.28
N VAL A 122 1.21 11.41 -12.19
CA VAL A 122 2.11 10.27 -11.95
C VAL A 122 3.51 10.71 -12.37
N ASN A 123 4.49 10.53 -11.49
CA ASN A 123 5.90 10.83 -11.72
C ASN A 123 6.69 9.56 -12.05
N LYS A 124 6.37 8.46 -11.37
CA LYS A 124 7.03 7.15 -11.54
C LYS A 124 5.99 6.05 -11.64
N ILE A 125 6.39 4.91 -12.18
CA ILE A 125 5.65 3.67 -11.98
C ILE A 125 6.35 2.81 -10.93
N MET A 126 5.58 1.92 -10.33
CA MET A 126 6.09 0.91 -9.41
C MET A 126 5.69 -0.48 -9.90
N THR A 127 6.64 -1.40 -9.89
CA THR A 127 6.36 -2.82 -10.00
C THR A 127 6.49 -3.47 -8.64
N TYR A 128 5.71 -4.51 -8.39
CA TYR A 128 5.76 -5.21 -7.11
C TYR A 128 5.57 -6.71 -7.28
N LYS A 129 6.21 -7.49 -6.40
CA LYS A 129 5.86 -8.90 -6.17
C LYS A 129 4.65 -8.96 -5.24
N LEU A 130 3.78 -9.95 -5.42
CA LEU A 130 2.59 -10.10 -4.56
C LEU A 130 2.96 -10.22 -3.07
N SER A 131 4.12 -10.82 -2.77
CA SER A 131 4.66 -10.92 -1.41
C SER A 131 4.91 -9.54 -0.77
N TRP A 132 5.36 -8.56 -1.54
CA TRP A 132 5.54 -7.19 -1.08
C TRP A 132 4.21 -6.55 -0.70
N MET A 133 3.20 -6.69 -1.56
CA MET A 133 1.87 -6.11 -1.33
C MET A 133 1.18 -6.73 -0.11
N LYS A 134 1.28 -8.06 0.04
CA LYS A 134 0.78 -8.75 1.23
C LYS A 134 1.46 -8.25 2.50
N LYS A 135 2.80 -8.21 2.50
CA LYS A 135 3.61 -7.84 3.66
C LYS A 135 3.39 -6.38 4.08
N ASN A 136 3.28 -5.46 3.13
CA ASN A 136 3.32 -4.02 3.40
C ASN A 136 1.95 -3.32 3.34
N TYR A 137 0.92 -3.95 2.76
CA TYR A 137 -0.42 -3.39 2.68
C TYR A 137 -1.50 -4.34 3.22
N TYR A 138 -1.72 -5.51 2.59
CA TYR A 138 -2.90 -6.33 2.92
C TYR A 138 -2.89 -6.85 4.36
N ASP A 139 -1.81 -7.49 4.80
CA ASP A 139 -1.78 -8.07 6.15
C ASP A 139 -1.77 -6.99 7.25
N PRO A 140 -0.97 -5.90 7.13
CA PRO A 140 -1.04 -4.79 8.08
C PRO A 140 -2.42 -4.14 8.16
N MET A 141 -3.05 -3.86 7.01
CA MET A 141 -4.40 -3.26 6.97
C MET A 141 -5.43 -4.16 7.65
N MET A 142 -5.36 -5.47 7.43
CA MET A 142 -6.25 -6.43 8.10
C MET A 142 -6.05 -6.42 9.62
N ARG A 143 -4.80 -6.47 10.11
CA ARG A 143 -4.50 -6.43 11.55
C ARG A 143 -4.90 -5.10 12.19
N LEU A 144 -4.66 -3.98 11.52
CA LEU A 144 -5.07 -2.65 11.97
C LEU A 144 -6.60 -2.51 12.00
N ALA A 145 -7.32 -3.06 11.01
CA ALA A 145 -8.77 -3.06 11.02
C ALA A 145 -9.32 -3.78 12.28
N ASN A 146 -8.74 -4.94 12.63
CA ASN A 146 -9.09 -5.66 13.85
C ASN A 146 -8.70 -4.89 15.13
N ARG A 147 -7.57 -4.17 15.13
CA ARG A 147 -7.13 -3.34 16.26
C ARG A 147 -8.09 -2.17 16.50
N PHE A 148 -8.52 -1.48 15.44
CA PHE A 148 -9.35 -0.27 15.57
C PHE A 148 -10.85 -0.55 15.64
N ASN A 149 -11.30 -1.66 15.07
CA ASN A 149 -12.68 -2.14 15.13
C ASN A 149 -12.69 -3.58 15.67
N PRO A 150 -12.39 -3.79 16.96
CA PRO A 150 -12.43 -5.13 17.53
C PRO A 150 -13.86 -5.68 17.41
N PRO A 151 -14.04 -6.95 17.01
CA PRO A 151 -15.37 -7.55 17.01
C PRO A 151 -15.92 -7.48 18.44
N SER A 152 -17.12 -6.91 18.58
CA SER A 152 -17.82 -6.82 19.86
C SER A 152 -17.82 -8.20 20.50
N ARG A 153 -17.22 -8.34 21.69
CA ARG A 153 -17.42 -9.55 22.49
C ARG A 153 -18.91 -9.62 22.80
N VAL A 154 -19.64 -10.46 22.08
CA VAL A 154 -20.96 -10.89 22.52
C VAL A 154 -20.72 -11.66 23.81
N THR A 155 -20.87 -10.99 24.94
CA THR A 155 -20.92 -11.66 26.24
C THR A 155 -22.18 -12.51 26.22
N VAL A 156 -22.04 -13.77 25.81
CA VAL A 156 -23.10 -14.75 26.02
C VAL A 156 -23.16 -14.97 27.53
N THR A 157 -23.98 -14.17 28.21
CA THR A 157 -24.40 -14.49 29.57
C THR A 157 -25.32 -15.70 29.44
N TYR A 158 -24.78 -16.89 29.67
CA TYR A 158 -25.59 -18.05 30.00
C TYR A 158 -26.41 -17.67 31.24
N ARG A 159 -27.69 -17.33 31.04
CA ARG A 159 -28.68 -17.41 32.10
C ARG A 159 -28.98 -18.88 32.26
N ASP A 160 -28.24 -19.49 33.17
CA ASP A 160 -28.69 -20.69 33.86
C ASP A 160 -30.00 -20.30 34.55
N SER A 161 -31.11 -20.77 34.01
CA SER A 161 -32.42 -20.65 34.63
C SER A 161 -33.09 -22.00 34.47
N ASP A 162 -32.72 -22.84 35.43
CA ASP A 162 -33.59 -23.76 36.13
C ASP A 162 -34.31 -24.82 35.29
N CYS A 163 -33.72 -26.02 35.33
CA CYS A 163 -34.49 -27.25 35.47
C CYS A 163 -35.62 -27.05 36.50
N ILE A 164 -36.86 -27.19 36.06
CA ILE A 164 -37.93 -27.69 36.92
C ILE A 164 -38.50 -28.93 36.24
N ILE A 165 -38.20 -30.08 36.85
CA ILE A 165 -38.95 -31.31 36.68
C ILE A 165 -40.24 -31.12 37.50
N ALA A 166 -41.39 -31.21 36.84
CA ALA A 166 -42.67 -31.59 37.44
C ALA A 166 -43.52 -32.29 36.38
#